data_AF-A0A318CFX6-F1
#
_entry.id   AF-A0A318CFX6-F1
#
_cell.length_a   1.000
_cell.length_b   1.000
_cell.length_c   1.000
_cell.angle_alpha   90.00
_cell.angle_beta   90.00
_cell.angle_gamma   90.00
#
_symmetry.space_group_name_H-M   'P 1'
#
loop_
_entity.id
_entity.type
_entity.pdbx_description
1 polymer ?
#
loop_
_entity_poly.entity_id
_entity_poly.type
_entity_poly.pdbx_seq_one_letter_code
_entity_poly.pdbx_strand_id
1 'polypeptide(L)' 'MLERISSSRYQSNFILKGGFLIASIVGLDTRATMDMDGTIKGLKVNAESISNMLNEVCAIEM' A
#
# COMPACT_ATOMS: atom_id res chain seq x y z
N MET A 1 -1.88 -6.44 2.94
CA MET A 1 -1.11 -5.22 2.61
C MET A 1 -1.98 -3.97 2.57
N LEU A 2 -3.03 -3.88 1.73
CA LEU A 2 -3.92 -2.71 1.73
C LEU A 2 -4.52 -2.39 3.09
N GLU A 3 -4.95 -3.41 3.81
CA GLU A 3 -5.49 -3.28 5.15
C GLU A 3 -4.44 -2.78 6.16
N ARG A 4 -3.18 -3.21 6.03
CA ARG A 4 -2.06 -2.66 6.81
C ARG A 4 -1.82 -1.19 6.49
N ILE A 5 -1.80 -0.82 5.20
CA ILE A 5 -1.67 0.58 4.79
C ILE A 5 -2.83 1.41 5.35
N SER A 6 -4.06 0.90 5.27
CA SER A 6 -5.26 1.53 5.81
C SER A 6 -5.23 1.69 7.33
N SER A 7 -4.57 0.78 8.05
CA SER A 7 -4.42 0.84 9.51
C SER A 7 -3.13 1.58 9.94
N SER A 8 -2.30 1.97 8.98
CA SER A 8 -1.04 2.66 9.25
C SER A 8 -1.23 4.16 9.35
N ARG A 9 -0.27 4.83 10.01
CA ARG A 9 -0.14 6.29 10.00
C ARG A 9 0.00 6.92 8.60
N TYR A 10 0.25 6.10 7.56
CA TYR A 10 0.47 6.55 6.19
C TYR A 10 -0.79 6.48 5.32
N GLN A 11 -1.95 6.09 5.86
CA GLN A 11 -3.18 5.89 5.09
C GLN A 11 -3.51 7.06 4.15
N SER A 12 -3.28 8.31 4.59
CA SER A 12 -3.60 9.53 3.84
C SER A 12 -2.46 9.98 2.92
N ASN A 13 -1.31 9.31 2.98
CA ASN A 13 -0.16 9.57 2.12
C ASN A 13 -0.21 8.72 0.85
N PHE A 14 -0.91 7.58 0.86
CA PHE A 14 -1.02 6.69 -0.29
C PHE A 14 -2.25 6.99 -1.15
N ILE A 15 -2.03 7.14 -2.46
CA ILE A 15 -3.07 7.14 -3.49
C ILE A 15 -2.88 5.87 -4.31
N LEU A 16 -3.68 4.84 -4.02
CA LEU A 16 -3.61 3.54 -4.67
C LEU A 16 -4.45 3.52 -5.95
N LYS A 17 -3.97 2.80 -6.97
CA LYS A 17 -4.60 2.72 -8.29
C LYS A 17 -4.47 1.32 -8.87
N GLY A 18 -5.10 1.11 -10.03
CA GLY A 18 -4.89 -0.07 -10.85
C GLY A 18 -5.62 -1.34 -10.38
N GLY A 19 -5.26 -2.46 -11.01
CA GLY A 19 -5.95 -3.74 -10.83
C GLY A 19 -5.83 -4.34 -9.43
N PHE A 20 -4.75 -4.04 -8.71
CA PHE A 20 -4.55 -4.50 -7.33
C PHE A 20 -5.61 -3.93 -6.36
N LEU A 21 -5.95 -2.66 -6.51
CA LEU A 21 -7.01 -2.03 -5.71
C LEU A 21 -8.38 -2.64 -6.06
N ILE A 22 -8.70 -2.74 -7.35
CA ILE A 22 -9.98 -3.27 -7.82
C ILE A 22 -10.18 -4.72 -7.36
N ALA A 23 -9.17 -5.58 -7.50
CA ALA A 23 -9.25 -6.97 -7.06
C ALA A 23 -9.49 -7.08 -5.55
N SER A 24 -8.91 -6.18 -4.76
CA SER A 24 -9.08 -6.16 -3.30
C SER A 24 -10.47 -5.69 -2.86
N ILE A 25 -11.12 -4.82 -3.64
CA ILE A 25 -12.51 -4.38 -3.37
C ILE A 25 -13.51 -5.48 -3.77
N VAL A 26 -13.28 -6.14 -4.91
CA VAL A 26 -14.22 -7.12 -5.48
C VAL A 26 -14.04 -8.52 -4.86
N GLY A 27 -12.95 -8.77 -4.12
CA GLY A 27 -12.71 -10.05 -3.47
C GLY A 27 -12.32 -11.17 -4.44
N LEU A 28 -11.67 -10.83 -5.56
CA LEU A 28 -11.23 -11.81 -6.56
C LEU A 28 -9.90 -12.44 -6.11
N ASP A 29 -9.93 -13.74 -5.80
CA ASP A 29 -8.73 -14.51 -5.43
C ASP A 29 -7.79 -14.80 -6.61
N THR A 30 -8.29 -14.74 -7.85
CA THR A 30 -7.47 -14.86 -9.06
C THR A 30 -6.84 -13.50 -9.39
N ARG A 31 -5.72 -13.16 -8.74
CA ARG A 31 -5.00 -11.93 -9.03
C ARG A 31 -4.29 -12.04 -10.38
N ALA A 32 -4.80 -11.34 -11.40
CA ALA A 32 -4.12 -11.19 -12.68
C ALA A 32 -2.90 -10.24 -12.62
N THR A 33 -2.85 -9.37 -11.61
CA THR A 33 -1.72 -8.47 -11.34
C THR A 33 -1.38 -8.51 -9.84
N MET A 34 -0.10 -8.73 -9.54
CA MET A 34 0.43 -8.73 -8.17
C MET A 34 1.03 -7.39 -7.77
N ASP A 35 1.35 -6.55 -8.75
CA ASP A 35 2.04 -5.29 -8.53
C ASP A 35 1.11 -4.25 -7.94
N MET A 36 1.62 -3.45 -7.00
CA MET A 36 0.90 -2.35 -6.37
C MET A 36 1.32 -1.03 -7.02
N ASP A 37 0.42 -0.45 -7.81
CA ASP A 37 0.60 0.90 -8.33
C ASP A 37 0.03 1.94 -7.37
N GLY A 38 0.87 2.87 -6.94
CA GLY A 38 0.47 3.92 -6.01
C GLY A 38 1.32 5.17 -6.12
N THR A 39 0.75 6.28 -5.68
CA THR A 39 1.47 7.56 -5.53
C THR A 39 1.56 7.90 -4.05
N ILE A 40 2.72 8.39 -3.61
CA ILE A 40 2.92 8.86 -2.23
C ILE A 40 2.93 10.39 -2.24
N LYS A 41 2.14 11.00 -1.35
CA LYS A 41 2.02 12.45 -1.21
C LYS A 41 2.44 12.91 0.19
N GLY A 42 3.14 14.04 0.25
CA GLY A 42 3.44 14.72 1.51
C GLY A 42 4.54 14.07 2.35
N LEU A 43 5.25 13.08 1.79
CA LEU A 43 6.42 12.44 2.40
C LEU A 43 7.62 12.63 1.48
N LYS A 44 8.82 12.66 2.07
CA LYS A 44 10.05 12.52 1.28
C LYS A 44 10.05 11.13 0.65
N VAL A 45 10.37 11.08 -0.64
CA VAL A 45 10.47 9.83 -1.40
C VAL A 45 11.96 9.61 -1.69
N ASN A 46 12.63 8.96 -0.76
CA ASN A 46 13.99 8.45 -0.93
C ASN A 46 14.07 7.00 -0.42
N ALA A 47 15.13 6.28 -0.78
CA ALA A 47 15.23 4.84 -0.48
C ALA A 47 15.06 4.52 1.02
N GLU A 48 15.65 5.33 1.90
CA GLU A 48 15.57 5.15 3.36
C GLU A 48 14.15 5.37 3.89
N SER A 49 13.55 6.52 3.57
CA SER A 49 12.18 6.86 4.00
C SER A 49 11.13 5.86 3.50
N ILE A 50 11.27 5.40 2.26
CA ILE A 50 10.37 4.39 1.70
C ILE A 50 10.58 3.04 2.38
N SER A 51 11.82 2.62 2.61
CA SER A 51 12.11 1.35 3.29
C SER A 51 11.56 1.34 4.71
N ASN A 52 11.78 2.41 5.48
CA ASN A 52 11.26 2.54 6.85
C ASN A 52 9.74 2.50 6.86
N MET A 53 9.09 3.27 5.98
CA MET A 53 7.63 3.30 5.85
C MET A 53 7.08 1.91 5.51
N LEU A 54 7.67 1.19 4.55
CA LEU A 54 7.21 -0.14 4.17
C LEU A 54 7.42 -1.15 5.30
N ASN A 55 8.55 -1.08 6.03
CA ASN A 55 8.80 -1.92 7.19
C ASN A 55 7.78 -1.66 8.31
N GLU A 56 7.48 -0.39 8.61
CA GLU A 56 6.45 -0.01 9.58
C GLU A 56 5.07 -0.56 9.19
N VAL A 57 4.68 -0.42 7.92
CA VAL A 57 3.42 -0.97 7.41
C VAL A 57 3.41 -2.50 7.48
N CYS A 58 4.50 -3.16 7.13
CA CYS A 58 4.61 -4.61 7.16
C CYS A 58 4.58 -5.18 8.59
N ALA A 59 5.04 -4.43 9.58
CA ALA A 59 5.04 -4.84 10.99
C ALA A 59 3.66 -4.76 11.66
N ILE A 60 2.64 -4.18 11.01
CA ILE A 60 1.27 -4.17 11.51
C ILE A 60 0.70 -5.60 11.47
N GLU A 61 0.43 -6.16 12.64
CA GLU A 61 -0.30 -7.42 12.79
C GLU A 61 -1.78 -7.21 12.45
N MET A 62 -2.38 -8.23 11.80
CA MET A 62 -3.77 -8.24 11.34
C MET A 62 -4.46 -9.51 11.82
#